data_AF-A0A329RAK2-F1
#
_entry.id   AF-A0A329RAK2-F1
#
_cell.length_a   1.000
_cell.length_b   1.000
_cell.length_c   1.000
_cell.angle_alpha   90.00
_cell.angle_beta   90.00
_cell.angle_gamma   90.00
#
_symmetry.space_group_name_H-M   'P 1'
#
loop_
_entity.id
_entity.type
_entity.pdbx_description
1 polymer ?
#
loop_
_entity_poly.entity_id
_entity_poly.type
_entity_poly.pdbx_seq_one_letter_code
_entity_poly.pdbx_strand_id
1 'polypeptide(L)'
;MLDGWTYASDHYLAVFACYEVNGSLKTPLLSMAPVFNEANDDLSAESHLNFLATMLPRDFGVQLVQCRFIEGDDCFVNRRLATLMEVPLVGCTSHRLNLAVQDDLVAFEDDLAAVQALMIKLRTLTESAKLR
;
A
#
# COMPACT_ATOMS: atom_id res chain seq x y z
N MET A 1 -2.53 6.78 7.26
CA MET A 1 -2.02 5.51 6.74
C MET A 1 -2.57 5.28 5.35
N LEU A 2 -1.74 4.76 4.45
CA LEU A 2 -2.07 4.44 3.06
C LEU A 2 -1.83 2.95 2.84
N ASP A 3 -2.80 2.29 2.19
CA ASP A 3 -2.67 0.91 1.74
C ASP A 3 -3.06 0.82 0.28
N GLY A 4 -2.12 0.39 -0.56
CA GLY A 4 -2.27 0.35 -2.00
C GLY A 4 -2.20 -1.09 -2.51
N TRP A 5 -3.17 -1.49 -3.31
CA TRP A 5 -3.15 -2.81 -3.94
C TRP A 5 -3.69 -2.76 -5.36
N THR A 6 -3.28 -3.72 -6.17
CA THR A 6 -3.78 -3.87 -7.54
C THR A 6 -4.71 -5.07 -7.61
N TYR A 7 -5.89 -4.86 -8.16
CA TYR A 7 -6.83 -5.93 -8.48
C TYR A 7 -7.22 -5.82 -9.95
N ALA A 8 -6.95 -6.88 -10.71
CA ALA A 8 -7.04 -6.88 -12.18
C ALA A 8 -6.22 -5.73 -12.80
N SER A 9 -6.85 -4.82 -13.54
CA SER A 9 -6.22 -3.66 -14.18
C SER A 9 -6.15 -2.42 -13.28
N ASP A 10 -6.82 -2.45 -12.13
CA ASP A 10 -7.11 -1.24 -11.37
C ASP A 10 -6.27 -1.21 -10.09
N HIS A 11 -5.68 -0.05 -9.83
CA HIS A 11 -4.97 0.22 -8.58
C HIS A 11 -5.90 0.93 -7.61
N TYR A 12 -6.04 0.36 -6.43
CA TYR A 12 -6.85 0.89 -5.34
C TYR A 12 -5.96 1.49 -4.27
N LEU A 13 -6.43 2.59 -3.71
CA LEU A 13 -5.82 3.21 -2.54
C LEU A 13 -6.86 3.30 -1.42
N ALA A 14 -6.55 2.68 -0.30
CA ALA A 14 -7.24 2.93 0.96
C ALA A 14 -6.49 4.00 1.76
N VAL A 15 -7.24 4.99 2.24
CA VAL A 15 -6.73 6.09 3.05
C VAL A 15 -7.38 6.04 4.42
N PHE A 16 -6.56 5.99 5.46
CA PHE A 16 -6.99 6.03 6.85
C PHE A 16 -6.44 7.29 7.53
N ALA A 17 -7.27 7.94 8.34
CA ALA A 17 -6.77 8.93 9.29
C ALA A 17 -6.12 8.20 10.47
N CYS A 18 -5.02 8.72 11.00
CA CYS A 18 -4.41 8.23 12.24
C CYS A 18 -4.33 9.40 13.22
N TYR A 19 -5.12 9.37 14.30
CA TYR A 19 -5.14 10.44 15.31
C TYR A 19 -5.50 9.89 16.69
N GLU A 20 -5.18 10.65 17.73
CA GLU A 20 -5.48 10.28 19.11
C GLU A 20 -6.70 11.07 19.63
N VAL A 21 -7.58 10.40 20.36
CA VAL A 21 -8.64 11.03 21.17
C VAL A 21 -8.58 10.45 22.57
N ASN A 22 -8.31 11.29 23.57
CA ASN A 22 -8.24 10.90 24.99
C ASN A 22 -7.30 9.70 25.25
N GLY A 23 -6.09 9.68 24.68
CA GLY A 23 -5.15 8.57 24.83
C GLY A 23 -5.46 7.32 23.99
N SER A 24 -6.56 7.32 23.22
CA SER A 24 -6.94 6.21 22.35
C SER A 24 -6.63 6.54 20.90
N LEU A 25 -5.77 5.75 20.28
CA LEU A 25 -5.51 5.80 18.84
C LEU A 25 -6.79 5.45 18.06
N LYS A 26 -7.13 6.29 17.08
CA LYS A 26 -8.23 6.13 16.14
C LYS A 26 -7.67 6.02 14.73
N THR A 27 -8.10 4.99 14.01
CA THR A 27 -7.68 4.70 12.63
C THR A 27 -8.86 4.45 11.69
N PRO A 28 -9.81 5.41 11.53
CA PRO A 28 -10.95 5.21 10.65
C PRO A 28 -10.53 5.19 9.17
N LEU A 29 -11.18 4.33 8.38
CA LEU A 29 -11.12 4.37 6.92
C LEU A 29 -11.84 5.63 6.43
N LEU A 30 -11.14 6.48 5.68
CA LEU A 30 -11.69 7.69 5.09
C LEU A 30 -12.21 7.42 3.68
N SER A 31 -11.42 6.70 2.89
CA SER A 31 -11.72 6.42 1.50
C SER A 31 -11.08 5.11 1.06
N MET A 32 -11.76 4.42 0.15
CA MET A 32 -11.25 3.28 -0.59
C MET A 32 -11.72 3.45 -2.02
N ALA A 33 -10.82 3.87 -2.90
CA ALA A 33 -11.18 4.23 -4.26
C ALA A 33 -10.08 3.77 -5.23
N PRO A 34 -10.44 3.46 -6.49
CA PRO A 34 -9.46 3.36 -7.54
C PRO A 34 -8.80 4.74 -7.74
N VAL A 35 -7.46 4.76 -7.81
CA VAL A 35 -6.73 5.97 -8.21
C VAL A 35 -6.62 5.92 -9.73
N PHE A 36 -7.22 6.91 -10.41
CA PHE A 36 -7.37 6.88 -11.87
C PHE A 36 -6.02 6.75 -12.58
N ASN A 37 -5.90 5.72 -13.42
CA ASN A 37 -4.94 5.65 -14.52
C ASN A 37 -5.50 6.51 -15.67
N GLU A 38 -5.14 7.79 -15.78
CA GLU A 38 -5.13 8.37 -17.12
C GLU A 38 -4.04 7.65 -17.94
N ALA A 39 -4.14 7.64 -19.27
CA ALA A 39 -3.21 6.89 -20.14
C ALA A 39 -1.72 7.30 -20.03
N ASN A 40 -1.41 8.25 -19.16
CA ASN A 40 -0.10 8.81 -18.86
C ASN A 40 0.13 8.95 -17.33
N ASP A 41 -0.73 8.37 -16.51
CA ASP A 41 -0.69 8.49 -15.05
C ASP A 41 -0.10 7.21 -14.44
N ASP A 42 1.19 7.23 -14.13
CA ASP A 42 2.01 6.06 -13.78
C ASP A 42 1.76 5.54 -12.34
N LEU A 43 0.55 5.66 -11.79
CA LEU A 43 0.29 5.44 -10.35
C LEU A 43 1.26 6.28 -9.49
N SER A 44 1.49 7.51 -9.94
CA SER A 44 2.55 8.36 -9.41
C SER A 44 2.18 8.89 -8.03
N ALA A 45 3.21 9.31 -7.30
CA ALA A 45 3.01 10.02 -6.05
C ALA A 45 2.19 11.31 -6.25
N GLU A 46 2.30 11.94 -7.41
CA GLU A 46 1.57 13.13 -7.81
C GLU A 46 0.06 12.84 -7.97
N SER A 47 -0.33 11.68 -8.49
CA SER A 47 -1.73 11.24 -8.59
C SER A 47 -2.32 11.00 -7.20
N HIS A 48 -1.57 10.32 -6.32
CA HIS A 48 -1.96 10.12 -4.93
C HIS A 48 -2.10 11.45 -4.19
N LEU A 49 -1.17 12.39 -4.42
CA LEU A 49 -1.22 13.74 -3.87
C LEU A 49 -2.49 14.48 -4.31
N ASN A 50 -2.79 14.49 -5.61
CA ASN A 50 -3.97 15.15 -6.17
C ASN A 50 -5.26 14.53 -5.61
N PHE A 51 -5.31 13.21 -5.48
CA PHE A 51 -6.42 12.51 -4.86
C PHE A 51 -6.64 12.97 -3.41
N LEU A 52 -5.59 12.98 -2.58
CA LEU A 52 -5.67 13.41 -1.19
C LEU A 52 -6.03 14.90 -1.06
N ALA A 53 -5.41 15.76 -1.86
CA ALA A 53 -5.65 17.20 -1.89
C ALA A 53 -7.10 17.55 -2.29
N THR A 54 -7.75 16.68 -3.06
CA THR A 54 -9.15 16.87 -3.46
C THR A 54 -10.10 16.25 -2.43
N MET A 55 -9.83 15.02 -1.98
CA MET A 55 -10.72 14.25 -1.12
C MET A 55 -10.78 14.81 0.31
N LEU A 56 -9.64 15.13 0.93
CA LEU A 56 -9.61 15.55 2.33
C LEU A 56 -10.40 16.86 2.59
N PRO A 57 -10.25 17.93 1.78
CA PRO A 57 -11.01 19.15 2.02
C PRO A 57 -12.49 18.98 1.67
N ARG A 58 -12.80 18.27 0.58
CA ARG A 58 -14.17 18.08 0.08
C ARG A 58 -15.02 17.28 1.06
N ASP A 59 -14.49 16.17 1.57
CA ASP A 59 -15.29 15.19 2.32
C ASP A 59 -15.15 15.36 3.84
N PHE A 60 -14.02 15.93 4.31
CA PHE A 60 -13.71 16.02 5.74
C PHE A 60 -13.37 17.43 6.22
N GLY A 61 -13.28 18.42 5.33
CA GLY A 61 -12.88 19.78 5.69
C GLY A 61 -11.44 19.89 6.21
N VAL A 62 -10.59 18.88 5.93
CA VAL A 62 -9.19 18.83 6.36
C VAL A 62 -8.31 19.23 5.19
N GLN A 63 -7.43 20.20 5.42
CA GLN A 63 -6.42 20.59 4.44
C GLN A 63 -5.24 19.63 4.46
N LEU A 64 -4.65 19.39 3.29
CA LEU A 64 -3.52 18.48 3.15
C LEU A 64 -2.33 18.88 4.05
N VAL A 65 -2.09 20.19 4.22
CA VAL A 65 -1.05 20.75 5.11
C VAL A 65 -1.23 20.40 6.60
N GLN A 66 -2.42 19.92 6.99
CA GLN A 66 -2.69 19.48 8.35
C GLN A 66 -2.21 18.04 8.61
N CYS A 67 -1.96 17.26 7.55
CA CYS A 67 -1.35 15.93 7.67
C CYS A 67 0.07 16.09 8.24
N ARG A 68 0.43 15.26 9.23
CA ARG A 68 1.71 15.36 9.93
C ARG A 68 2.71 14.28 9.56
N PHE A 69 2.24 13.19 8.98
CA PHE A 69 3.02 12.05 8.57
C PHE A 69 2.21 11.22 7.57
N ILE A 70 2.93 10.39 6.82
CA ILE A 70 2.35 9.29 6.05
C ILE A 70 2.76 8.00 6.75
N GLU A 71 1.86 7.04 6.83
CA GLU A 71 2.17 5.68 7.27
C GLU A 71 1.90 4.75 6.11
N GLY A 72 2.88 3.94 5.73
CA GLY A 72 2.82 3.07 4.55
C GLY A 72 4.10 2.26 4.41
N ASP A 73 4.14 1.35 3.44
CA ASP A 73 5.39 0.67 3.10
C ASP A 73 6.43 1.65 2.51
N ASP A 74 7.70 1.26 2.52
CA ASP A 74 8.81 2.11 2.02
C ASP A 74 8.91 2.10 0.48
N CYS A 75 7.79 1.91 -0.20
CA CYS A 75 7.77 1.91 -1.66
C CYS A 75 8.10 3.29 -2.23
N PHE A 76 8.56 3.33 -3.48
CA PHE A 76 8.97 4.57 -4.14
C PHE A 76 7.85 5.62 -4.15
N VAL A 77 6.60 5.21 -4.40
CA VAL A 77 5.43 6.10 -4.45
C VAL A 77 5.19 6.75 -3.09
N ASN A 78 5.19 5.98 -2.00
CA ASN A 78 4.98 6.50 -0.65
C ASN A 78 6.12 7.43 -0.19
N ARG A 79 7.37 7.08 -0.50
CA ARG A 79 8.55 7.93 -0.22
C ARG A 79 8.47 9.26 -0.97
N ARG A 80 8.14 9.21 -2.26
CA ARG A 80 7.98 10.40 -3.10
C ARG A 80 6.81 11.26 -2.62
N LEU A 81 5.68 10.65 -2.28
CA LEU A 81 4.50 11.35 -1.76
C LEU A 81 4.82 12.07 -0.44
N ALA A 82 5.51 11.40 0.50
CA ALA A 82 5.96 12.00 1.75
C ALA A 82 6.88 13.19 1.51
N THR A 83 7.77 13.08 0.50
CA THR A 83 8.64 14.18 0.08
C THR A 83 7.84 15.36 -0.49
N LEU A 84 6.86 15.11 -1.36
CA LEU A 84 5.99 16.14 -1.95
C LEU A 84 5.12 16.84 -0.90
N MET A 85 4.69 16.10 0.12
CA MET A 85 3.91 16.62 1.24
C MET A 85 4.77 17.25 2.36
N GLU A 86 6.10 17.15 2.25
CA GLU A 86 7.07 17.62 3.25
C GLU A 86 6.83 17.06 4.67
N VAL A 87 6.42 15.78 4.75
CA VAL A 87 6.17 15.08 6.02
C VAL A 87 6.97 13.79 6.13
N PRO A 88 7.26 13.31 7.35
CA PRO A 88 7.92 12.02 7.54
C PRO A 88 7.06 10.85 7.01
N LEU A 89 7.72 9.86 6.41
CA LEU A 89 7.16 8.54 6.14
C LEU A 89 7.47 7.60 7.34
N VAL A 90 6.42 7.09 7.95
CA VAL A 90 6.47 6.07 9.00
C VAL A 90 6.27 4.71 8.33
N GLY A 91 7.32 3.88 8.36
CA GLY A 91 7.31 2.58 7.70
C GLY A 91 6.28 1.61 8.30
N CYS A 92 5.67 0.80 7.43
CA CYS A 92 4.67 -0.18 7.82
C CYS A 92 5.27 -1.30 8.69
N THR A 93 4.60 -1.60 9.82
CA THR A 93 5.02 -2.66 10.75
C THR A 93 5.05 -4.04 10.08
N SER A 94 4.16 -4.31 9.13
CA SER A 94 4.13 -5.58 8.39
C SER A 94 5.37 -5.75 7.51
N HIS A 95 5.88 -4.69 6.90
CA HIS A 95 7.10 -4.74 6.11
C HIS A 95 8.31 -5.10 6.98
N ARG A 96 8.42 -4.49 8.17
CA ARG A 96 9.47 -4.81 9.16
C ARG A 96 9.39 -6.27 9.61
N LEU A 97 8.18 -6.77 9.85
CA LEU A 97 7.97 -8.18 10.18
C LEU A 97 8.37 -9.10 9.03
N ASN A 98 8.00 -8.74 7.80
CA ASN A 98 8.37 -9.52 6.62
C ASN A 98 9.89 -9.61 6.45
N LEU A 99 10.63 -8.53 6.67
CA LEU A 99 12.09 -8.56 6.66
C LEU A 99 12.66 -9.49 7.74
N ALA A 100 12.14 -9.43 8.96
CA ALA A 100 12.57 -10.31 10.04
C ALA A 100 12.28 -11.80 9.73
N VAL A 101 11.14 -12.09 9.11
CA VAL A 101 10.81 -13.45 8.65
C VAL A 101 11.72 -13.89 7.51
N GLN A 102 12.05 -13.01 6.56
CA GLN A 102 12.99 -13.33 5.49
C GLN A 102 14.37 -13.69 6.04
N ASP A 103 14.88 -12.92 7.01
CA ASP A 103 16.16 -13.18 7.67
C ASP A 103 16.16 -14.53 8.42
N ASP A 104 15.08 -14.87 9.12
CA ASP A 104 14.94 -16.15 9.82
C ASP A 104 14.89 -17.34 8.85
N LEU A 105 14.30 -17.12 7.68
CA LEU A 105 14.10 -18.15 6.67
C LEU A 105 15.33 -18.42 5.78
N VAL A 106 16.42 -17.65 5.91
CA VAL A 106 17.66 -17.85 5.13
C VAL A 106 18.20 -19.28 5.28
N ALA A 107 18.06 -19.88 6.47
CA ALA A 107 18.50 -21.25 6.71
C ALA A 107 17.70 -22.33 5.95
N PHE A 108 16.54 -21.97 5.38
CA PHE A 108 15.60 -22.88 4.71
C PHE A 108 15.46 -22.55 3.21
N GLU A 109 16.45 -21.90 2.60
CA GLU A 109 16.38 -21.45 1.20
C GLU A 109 16.07 -22.60 0.23
N ASP A 110 16.70 -23.77 0.40
CA ASP A 110 16.47 -24.94 -0.46
C ASP A 110 15.03 -25.48 -0.34
N ASP A 111 14.51 -25.56 0.89
CA ASP A 111 13.13 -26.00 1.14
C ASP A 111 12.12 -25.00 0.56
N LEU A 112 12.38 -23.70 0.72
CA LEU A 112 11.56 -22.65 0.11
C LEU A 112 11.56 -22.73 -1.41
N ALA A 113 12.72 -22.99 -2.03
CA ALA A 113 12.82 -23.19 -3.48
C ALA A 113 12.01 -24.40 -3.95
N ALA A 114 12.06 -25.52 -3.22
CA ALA A 114 11.27 -26.71 -3.52
C ALA A 114 9.76 -26.44 -3.39
N VAL A 115 9.33 -25.75 -2.33
CA VAL A 115 7.93 -25.34 -2.14
C VAL A 115 7.49 -24.40 -3.27
N GLN A 116 8.31 -23.40 -3.63
CA GLN A 116 8.00 -22.47 -4.72
C GLN A 116 7.84 -23.21 -6.06
N ALA A 117 8.74 -24.14 -6.39
CA ALA A 117 8.66 -24.94 -7.60
C ALA A 117 7.36 -25.77 -7.65
N LEU A 118 6.98 -26.39 -6.52
CA LEU A 118 5.73 -27.12 -6.39
C LEU A 118 4.51 -26.20 -6.59
N MET A 119 4.49 -25.03 -5.93
CA MET A 119 3.40 -24.06 -6.03
C MET A 119 3.20 -23.55 -7.46
N ILE A 120 4.29 -23.27 -8.19
CA ILE A 120 4.22 -22.88 -9.60
C ILE A 120 3.59 -23.98 -10.45
N LYS A 121 4.01 -25.24 -10.25
CA LYS A 121 3.49 -26.39 -10.98
C LYS A 121 2.01 -26.66 -10.70
N LEU A 122 1.57 -26.51 -9.45
CA LEU A 122 0.16 -26.66 -9.09
C LEU A 122 -0.69 -25.56 -9.72
N ARG A 123 -0.22 -24.30 -9.68
CA ARG A 123 -0.92 -23.16 -10.29
C ARG A 123 -1.18 -23.37 -11.79
N THR A 124 -0.17 -23.81 -12.55
CA THR A 124 -0.33 -24.02 -14.00
C THR A 124 -1.31 -25.15 -14.33
N LEU A 125 -1.31 -26.23 -13.55
CA LEU A 125 -2.29 -27.32 -13.69
C LEU A 125 -3.71 -26.85 -13.40
N THR A 126 -3.91 -26.04 -12.36
CA THR A 126 -5.23 -25.46 -12.03
C THR A 126 -5.76 -24.56 -13.15
N GLU A 127 -4.92 -23.69 -13.72
CA GLU A 127 -5.33 -22.83 -14.83
C GLU A 127 -5.62 -23.64 -16.10
N SER A 128 -4.83 -24.68 -16.39
CA SER A 128 -5.13 -25.59 -17.52
C SER A 128 -6.46 -26.32 -17.35
N ALA A 129 -6.86 -26.64 -16.12
CA ALA A 129 -8.15 -27.28 -15.84
C ALA A 129 -9.34 -26.34 -16.00
N LYS A 130 -9.17 -25.03 -15.77
CA LYS A 130 -10.23 -24.00 -15.97
C LYS A 130 -10.51 -23.69 -17.45
N LEU A 131 -9.60 -24.05 -18.34
CA LEU A 131 -9.72 -23.83 -19.79
C LEU A 131 -10.40 -25.01 -20.53
N ARG A 132 -10.88 -26.02 -19.80
CA ARG A 132 -11.65 -27.16 -20.31
C ARG A 132 -13.10 -27.07 -19.86
#